data_AF-A0A353GR73-F1
#
_entry.id   AF-A0A353GR73-F1
#
_cell.length_a   1.000
_cell.length_b   1.000
_cell.length_c   1.000
_cell.angle_alpha   90.00
_cell.angle_beta   90.00
_cell.angle_gamma   90.00
#
_symmetry.space_group_name_H-M   'P 1'
#
loop_
_entity.id
_entity.type
_entity.pdbx_description
1 polymer ?
#
loop_
_entity_poly.entity_id
_entity_poly.type
_entity_poly.pdbx_seq_one_letter_code
_entity_poly.pdbx_strand_id
1 'polypeptide(L)'
;MGLEKRLYNHLLPPSANTITYFCHEGIIKATYMAQKVRLVLPDGRKFDLPQVTAASGIRYSNGTIEFWSKGANAFVTANSKIIYSDGIAGTVRFLNRNTAVFIDSGKTFSFHYPRGFGLSGKGIGFTTDWRAGATESGMVLALVTIPKSHLPQTNFNGAEFIVGQSSDPRAIQHCFEKLEGYGARMEQVKIKGVFFIKFTFSDAGAGNLYETVSYRTKRGDACYVVEYTIHSSNIGMYSPDQGIQEFNKAVIENLLEKMVGSFRFLR
;
A
#
# COMPACT_ATOMS: atom_id res chain seq x y z
N MET A 1 48.07 38.67 -7.01
CA MET A 1 47.69 38.93 -8.41
C MET A 1 47.87 37.63 -9.20
N GLY A 2 46.75 36.98 -9.52
CA GLY A 2 46.54 36.10 -10.68
C GLY A 2 47.39 34.83 -10.89
N LEU A 3 46.72 33.67 -10.73
CA LEU A 3 46.70 32.47 -11.62
C LEU A 3 46.17 31.28 -10.79
N GLU A 4 44.91 31.28 -10.36
CA GLU A 4 43.74 30.74 -11.09
C GLU A 4 43.93 29.38 -11.79
N LYS A 5 43.07 28.44 -11.37
CA LYS A 5 42.38 27.45 -12.21
C LYS A 5 43.24 26.45 -12.98
N ARG A 6 43.49 25.31 -12.34
CA ARG A 6 43.37 23.97 -12.96
C ARG A 6 43.52 22.92 -11.87
N LEU A 7 42.40 22.36 -11.45
CA LEU A 7 42.17 20.95 -11.09
C LEU A 7 40.74 20.82 -10.51
N TYR A 8 39.76 21.23 -11.31
CA TYR A 8 38.39 20.71 -11.22
C TYR A 8 38.34 19.44 -12.09
N ASN A 9 38.27 18.27 -11.45
CA ASN A 9 37.86 16.95 -11.95
C ASN A 9 38.12 15.99 -10.76
N HIS A 10 37.16 15.39 -10.04
CA HIS A 10 35.85 14.91 -10.41
C HIS A 10 34.88 15.06 -9.22
N LEU A 11 33.96 16.02 -9.31
CA LEU A 11 32.69 15.89 -8.61
C LEU A 11 31.88 14.87 -9.42
N LEU A 12 31.85 13.62 -8.98
CA LEU A 12 30.78 12.73 -9.40
C LEU A 12 29.46 13.44 -9.04
N PRO A 13 28.53 13.65 -9.98
CA PRO A 13 27.21 14.13 -9.60
C PRO A 13 26.66 13.16 -8.55
N PRO A 14 26.03 13.63 -7.46
CA PRO A 14 25.34 12.72 -6.53
C PRO A 14 24.44 11.83 -7.39
N SER A 15 24.71 10.52 -7.35
CA SER A 15 24.07 9.55 -8.24
C SER A 15 22.56 9.77 -8.16
N ALA A 16 21.96 10.18 -9.28
CA ALA A 16 20.54 10.50 -9.32
C ALA A 16 19.75 9.25 -8.92
N ASN A 17 19.17 9.26 -7.72
CA ASN A 17 18.42 8.14 -7.19
C ASN A 17 16.97 8.27 -7.66
N THR A 18 16.52 7.35 -8.50
CA THR A 18 15.13 7.33 -8.98
C THR A 18 14.30 6.38 -8.16
N ILE A 19 13.26 6.91 -7.52
CA ILE A 19 12.25 6.14 -6.78
C ILE A 19 10.96 6.11 -7.60
N THR A 20 10.34 4.94 -7.68
CA THR A 20 9.00 4.77 -8.26
C THR A 20 8.00 4.68 -7.11
N TYR A 21 6.98 5.53 -7.15
CA TYR A 21 5.84 5.47 -6.24
C TYR A 21 4.61 4.99 -7.00
N PHE A 22 3.92 4.00 -6.42
CA PHE A 22 2.64 3.51 -6.90
C PHE A 22 1.56 4.22 -6.11
N CYS A 23 0.83 5.13 -6.74
CA CYS A 23 -0.26 5.93 -6.16
C CYS A 23 -1.61 5.35 -6.61
N HIS A 24 -2.69 5.76 -5.94
CA HIS A 24 -4.04 5.35 -6.30
C HIS A 24 -4.39 5.72 -7.77
N GLU A 25 -3.97 6.90 -8.21
CA GLU A 25 -4.28 7.47 -9.53
C GLU A 25 -3.24 7.11 -10.61
N GLY A 26 -2.12 6.46 -10.23
CA GLY A 26 -1.11 6.03 -11.19
C GLY A 26 0.31 5.98 -10.63
N ILE A 27 1.29 5.80 -11.52
CA ILE A 27 2.69 5.62 -11.15
C ILE A 27 3.46 6.92 -11.38
N ILE A 28 4.05 7.47 -10.33
CA ILE A 28 4.96 8.63 -10.42
C ILE A 28 6.41 8.17 -10.25
N LYS A 29 7.33 8.85 -10.93
CA LYS A 29 8.78 8.63 -10.77
C LYS A 29 9.44 9.91 -10.27
N ALA A 30 10.19 9.79 -9.19
CA ALA A 30 10.92 10.88 -8.56
C ALA A 30 12.42 10.62 -8.65
N THR A 31 13.13 11.42 -9.45
CA THR A 31 14.59 11.37 -9.55
C THR A 31 15.18 12.48 -8.67
N TYR A 32 15.72 12.08 -7.52
CA TYR A 32 16.29 12.99 -6.54
C TYR A 32 17.68 13.46 -6.94
N MET A 33 17.90 14.77 -6.84
CA MET A 33 19.17 15.47 -7.04
C MET A 33 19.39 16.38 -5.82
N ALA A 34 20.60 16.94 -5.66
CA ALA A 34 21.02 17.63 -4.43
C ALA A 34 19.96 18.57 -3.81
N GLN A 35 19.36 19.48 -4.59
CA GLN A 35 18.37 20.45 -4.11
C GLN A 35 17.09 20.49 -4.95
N LYS A 36 16.85 19.43 -5.74
CA LYS A 36 15.67 19.36 -6.60
C LYS A 36 15.26 17.91 -6.85
N VAL A 37 14.00 17.71 -7.21
CA VAL A 37 13.51 16.44 -7.73
C VAL A 37 13.02 16.64 -9.16
N ARG A 38 13.36 15.71 -10.04
CA ARG A 38 12.66 15.58 -11.33
C ARG A 38 11.50 14.62 -11.14
N LEU A 39 10.29 15.14 -11.16
CA LEU A 39 9.05 14.37 -11.07
C LEU A 39 8.56 14.06 -12.48
N VAL A 40 8.19 12.80 -12.74
CA VAL A 40 7.52 12.37 -13.96
C VAL A 40 6.16 11.79 -13.58
N LEU A 41 5.09 12.36 -14.17
CA LEU A 41 3.72 11.95 -13.93
C LEU A 41 3.26 10.91 -14.97
N PRO A 42 2.18 10.13 -14.69
CA PRO A 42 1.58 9.17 -15.62
C PRO A 42 1.21 9.74 -16.99
N ASP A 43 0.82 11.02 -17.06
CA ASP A 43 0.47 11.71 -18.30
C ASP A 43 1.69 12.17 -19.13
N GLY A 44 2.90 11.87 -18.67
CA GLY A 44 4.15 12.22 -19.33
C GLY A 44 4.70 13.60 -18.99
N ARG A 45 3.97 14.44 -18.24
CA ARG A 45 4.50 15.72 -17.76
C ARG A 45 5.70 15.50 -16.84
N LYS A 46 6.65 16.44 -16.93
CA LYS A 46 7.89 16.44 -16.15
C LYS A 46 8.07 17.76 -15.45
N PHE A 47 8.45 17.72 -14.18
CA PHE A 47 8.69 18.91 -13.38
C PHE A 47 10.04 18.81 -12.68
N ASP A 48 10.89 19.82 -12.85
CA ASP A 48 12.04 20.03 -11.98
C ASP A 48 11.59 20.92 -10.83
N LEU A 49 11.42 20.33 -9.65
CA LEU A 49 10.89 21.01 -8.46
C LEU A 49 12.04 21.25 -7.47
N PRO A 50 12.34 22.50 -7.09
CA PRO A 50 13.32 22.79 -6.04
C PRO A 50 12.79 22.32 -4.68
N GLN A 51 13.69 21.94 -3.78
CA GLN A 51 13.34 21.62 -2.40
C GLN A 51 12.92 22.90 -1.67
N VAL A 52 11.86 22.81 -0.87
CA VAL A 52 11.35 23.91 -0.05
C VAL A 52 11.21 23.46 1.40
N THR A 53 11.15 24.42 2.33
CA THR A 53 10.99 24.13 3.77
C THR A 53 9.72 23.32 4.04
N ALA A 54 9.84 22.31 4.91
CA ALA A 54 8.76 21.44 5.34
C ALA A 54 8.86 21.16 6.85
N ALA A 55 7.72 21.06 7.52
CA ALA A 55 7.67 20.73 8.95
C ALA A 55 7.95 19.23 9.24
N SER A 56 7.57 18.35 8.31
CA SER A 56 7.80 16.90 8.40
C SER A 56 7.90 16.30 7.00
N GLY A 57 8.84 15.38 6.81
CA GLY A 57 9.14 14.81 5.49
C GLY A 57 9.93 15.77 4.61
N ILE A 58 9.90 15.53 3.30
CA ILE A 58 10.59 16.34 2.30
C ILE A 58 9.57 16.85 1.30
N ARG A 59 9.59 18.16 1.03
CA ARG A 59 8.72 18.85 0.09
C ARG A 59 9.55 19.48 -1.03
N TYR A 60 9.06 19.33 -2.25
CA TYR A 60 9.58 19.99 -3.43
C TYR A 60 8.44 20.73 -4.13
N SER A 61 8.64 21.99 -4.52
CA SER A 61 7.55 22.81 -5.07
C SER A 61 8.08 23.89 -6.01
N ASN A 62 7.31 24.18 -7.05
CA ASN A 62 7.49 25.37 -7.90
C ASN A 62 6.37 26.41 -7.70
N GLY A 63 5.58 26.28 -6.63
CA GLY A 63 4.41 27.12 -6.33
C GLY A 63 3.09 26.65 -6.93
N THR A 64 3.10 25.78 -7.94
CA THR A 64 1.88 25.20 -8.55
C THR A 64 1.80 23.69 -8.39
N ILE A 65 2.91 22.99 -8.61
CA ILE A 65 3.05 21.56 -8.34
C ILE A 65 3.86 21.38 -7.08
N GLU A 66 3.38 20.51 -6.19
CA GLU A 66 4.11 20.10 -5.01
C GLU A 66 4.22 18.60 -4.95
N PHE A 67 5.42 18.11 -4.67
CA PHE A 67 5.69 16.71 -4.36
C PHE A 67 6.15 16.61 -2.92
N TRP A 68 5.51 15.72 -2.18
CA TRP A 68 5.79 15.46 -0.79
C TRP A 68 6.12 13.99 -0.60
N SER A 69 7.16 13.70 0.19
CA SER A 69 7.53 12.34 0.55
C SER A 69 7.94 12.24 2.02
N LYS A 70 7.58 11.12 2.66
CA LYS A 70 7.95 10.79 4.04
C LYS A 70 8.12 9.27 4.16
N GLY A 71 9.35 8.83 4.45
CA GLY A 71 9.67 7.41 4.42
C GLY A 71 9.42 6.83 3.03
N ALA A 72 8.61 5.77 2.95
CA ALA A 72 8.20 5.15 1.69
C ALA A 72 6.96 5.80 1.05
N ASN A 73 6.27 6.73 1.74
CA ASN A 73 5.02 7.31 1.27
C ASN A 73 5.25 8.62 0.49
N ALA A 74 4.39 8.90 -0.48
CA ALA A 74 4.39 10.16 -1.20
C ALA A 74 3.01 10.59 -1.69
N PHE A 75 2.88 11.88 -2.01
CA PHE A 75 1.73 12.44 -2.70
C PHE A 75 2.15 13.65 -3.54
N VAL A 76 1.27 14.03 -4.47
CA VAL A 76 1.46 15.20 -5.34
C VAL A 76 0.21 16.07 -5.29
N THR A 77 0.41 17.37 -5.17
CA THR A 77 -0.65 18.37 -5.35
C THR A 77 -0.41 19.22 -6.58
N ALA A 78 -1.51 19.67 -7.19
CA ALA A 78 -1.53 20.74 -8.17
C ALA A 78 -2.49 21.82 -7.69
N ASN A 79 -2.01 23.05 -7.51
CA ASN A 79 -2.77 24.17 -6.97
C ASN A 79 -3.49 23.79 -5.66
N SER A 80 -2.75 23.19 -4.74
CA SER A 80 -3.23 22.71 -3.43
C SER A 80 -4.25 21.57 -3.44
N LYS A 81 -4.63 21.05 -4.61
CA LYS A 81 -5.48 19.85 -4.74
C LYS A 81 -4.60 18.62 -4.93
N ILE A 82 -4.83 17.56 -4.15
CA ILE A 82 -4.16 16.27 -4.35
C ILE A 82 -4.56 15.71 -5.72
N ILE A 83 -3.56 15.38 -6.52
CA ILE A 83 -3.72 14.76 -7.85
C ILE A 83 -3.10 13.36 -7.92
N TYR A 84 -2.20 13.04 -6.99
CA TYR A 84 -1.71 11.69 -6.74
C TYR A 84 -1.65 11.46 -5.24
N SER A 85 -2.44 10.54 -4.72
CA SER A 85 -2.56 10.18 -3.31
C SER A 85 -1.92 8.83 -3.02
N ASP A 86 -1.58 8.61 -1.75
CA ASP A 86 -1.20 7.29 -1.22
C ASP A 86 -0.09 6.59 -2.00
N GLY A 87 0.90 7.35 -2.47
CA GLY A 87 2.05 6.78 -3.15
C GLY A 87 2.85 5.87 -2.22
N ILE A 88 3.19 4.66 -2.65
CA ILE A 88 4.12 3.77 -1.95
C ILE A 88 5.36 3.49 -2.79
N ALA A 89 6.54 3.64 -2.20
CA ALA A 89 7.82 3.41 -2.84
C ALA A 89 8.12 1.92 -2.96
N GLY A 90 8.47 1.46 -4.15
CA GLY A 90 8.93 0.09 -4.36
C GLY A 90 9.33 -0.21 -5.79
N THR A 91 9.45 -1.50 -6.08
CA THR A 91 9.68 -2.03 -7.43
C THR A 91 8.61 -3.04 -7.77
N VAL A 92 8.04 -2.93 -8.97
CA VAL A 92 7.14 -3.94 -9.54
C VAL A 92 7.85 -4.69 -10.66
N ARG A 93 7.85 -6.03 -10.59
CA ARG A 93 8.34 -6.93 -11.65
C ARG A 93 7.19 -7.77 -12.18
N PHE A 94 7.11 -7.96 -13.49
CA PHE A 94 6.10 -8.84 -14.09
C PHE A 94 6.67 -10.25 -14.26
N LEU A 95 6.03 -11.24 -13.63
CA LEU A 95 6.42 -12.65 -13.81
C LEU A 95 5.84 -13.23 -15.08
N ASN A 96 4.61 -12.82 -15.42
CA ASN A 96 3.89 -13.25 -16.60
C ASN A 96 2.82 -12.20 -16.97
N ARG A 97 1.96 -12.52 -17.94
CA ARG A 97 0.93 -11.60 -18.43
C ARG A 97 -0.08 -11.17 -17.37
N ASN A 98 -0.27 -11.96 -16.30
CA ASN A 98 -1.33 -11.74 -15.31
C ASN A 98 -0.78 -11.44 -13.91
N THR A 99 0.48 -11.77 -13.61
CA THR A 99 1.06 -11.67 -12.26
C THR A 99 2.20 -10.65 -12.19
N ALA A 100 2.08 -9.73 -11.24
CA ALA A 100 3.11 -8.80 -10.80
C ALA A 100 3.69 -9.24 -9.44
N VAL A 101 4.90 -8.78 -9.14
CA VAL A 101 5.55 -8.88 -7.83
C VAL A 101 5.87 -7.48 -7.37
N PHE A 102 5.35 -7.12 -6.20
CA PHE A 102 5.80 -5.92 -5.50
C PHE A 102 6.95 -6.28 -4.57
N ILE A 103 7.98 -5.44 -4.56
CA ILE A 103 9.09 -5.46 -3.62
C ILE A 103 9.16 -4.06 -3.01
N ASP A 104 9.09 -3.95 -1.69
CA ASP A 104 9.17 -2.65 -1.03
C ASP A 104 10.54 -1.98 -1.26
N SER A 105 10.59 -0.66 -1.16
CA SER A 105 11.83 0.10 -1.37
C SER A 105 12.96 -0.30 -0.42
N GLY A 106 12.62 -0.75 0.81
CA GLY A 106 13.58 -1.27 1.79
C GLY A 106 14.11 -2.68 1.48
N LYS A 107 13.48 -3.39 0.52
CA LYS A 107 13.74 -4.81 0.21
C LYS A 107 13.59 -5.68 1.46
N THR A 108 12.55 -5.41 2.24
CA THR A 108 12.22 -6.10 3.49
C THR A 108 11.15 -7.18 3.26
N PHE A 109 10.25 -7.01 2.29
CA PHE A 109 9.23 -7.97 1.92
C PHE A 109 8.89 -7.93 0.43
N SER A 110 8.14 -8.94 -0.01
CA SER A 110 7.53 -8.97 -1.33
C SER A 110 6.27 -9.82 -1.33
N PHE A 111 5.39 -9.57 -2.28
CA PHE A 111 4.22 -10.41 -2.56
C PHE A 111 3.86 -10.34 -4.04
N HIS A 112 3.11 -11.33 -4.50
CA HIS A 112 2.54 -11.39 -5.84
C HIS A 112 1.12 -10.84 -5.83
N TYR A 113 0.72 -10.19 -6.93
CA TYR A 113 -0.64 -9.72 -7.12
C TYR A 113 -1.02 -9.71 -8.62
N PRO A 114 -2.31 -9.78 -8.97
CA PRO A 114 -2.76 -9.62 -10.35
C PRO A 114 -2.46 -8.24 -10.91
N ARG A 115 -1.90 -8.18 -12.12
CA ARG A 115 -1.46 -6.93 -12.78
C ARG A 115 -2.55 -5.88 -12.99
N GLY A 116 -3.81 -6.32 -13.05
CA GLY A 116 -4.96 -5.43 -13.25
C GLY A 116 -5.46 -4.76 -11.97
N PHE A 117 -4.87 -5.05 -10.81
CA PHE A 117 -5.31 -4.47 -9.54
C PHE A 117 -4.49 -3.24 -9.18
N GLY A 118 -5.14 -2.31 -8.46
CA GLY A 118 -4.48 -1.10 -7.98
C GLY A 118 -3.42 -1.45 -6.93
N LEU A 119 -2.31 -0.72 -6.92
CA LEU A 119 -1.26 -0.84 -5.91
C LEU A 119 -0.95 0.57 -5.38
N SER A 120 -1.04 0.74 -4.08
CA SER A 120 -0.78 2.01 -3.39
C SER A 120 -0.30 1.77 -1.96
N GLY A 121 -0.12 2.84 -1.19
CA GLY A 121 -0.19 2.83 0.26
C GLY A 121 -1.60 3.18 0.73
N LYS A 122 -1.72 3.71 1.95
CA LYS A 122 -2.96 4.27 2.51
C LYS A 122 -2.58 5.39 3.48
N GLY A 123 -2.66 6.64 3.03
CA GLY A 123 -2.20 7.81 3.76
C GLY A 123 -0.68 7.96 3.88
N ILE A 124 -0.26 8.94 4.68
CA ILE A 124 1.14 9.27 4.95
C ILE A 124 1.43 9.18 6.43
N GLY A 125 2.43 8.36 6.77
CA GLY A 125 2.84 8.17 8.15
C GLY A 125 1.92 7.19 8.88
N PHE A 126 1.69 7.48 10.17
CA PHE A 126 0.97 6.54 11.03
C PHE A 126 -0.55 6.71 10.96
N THR A 127 -1.27 5.60 11.06
CA THR A 127 -2.73 5.49 11.05
C THR A 127 -3.16 4.39 12.01
N THR A 128 -4.44 4.32 12.35
CA THR A 128 -5.08 3.15 12.99
C THR A 128 -5.57 2.12 11.97
N ASP A 129 -5.65 2.49 10.69
CA ASP A 129 -6.18 1.64 9.62
C ASP A 129 -5.16 0.64 9.04
N TRP A 130 -4.05 0.42 9.75
CA TRP A 130 -2.98 -0.49 9.32
C TRP A 130 -3.32 -1.97 9.52
N ARG A 131 -4.35 -2.26 10.31
CA ARG A 131 -5.04 -3.55 10.44
C ARG A 131 -6.47 -3.31 10.92
N ALA A 132 -7.36 -4.24 10.67
CA ALA A 132 -8.70 -4.17 11.22
C ALA A 132 -8.72 -4.24 12.75
N GLY A 133 -9.57 -3.40 13.34
CA GLY A 133 -9.74 -3.27 14.78
C GLY A 133 -8.51 -2.74 15.53
N ALA A 134 -7.53 -2.15 14.84
CA ALA A 134 -6.43 -1.47 15.53
C ALA A 134 -6.91 -0.16 16.17
N THR A 135 -6.45 0.06 17.39
CA THR A 135 -6.53 1.36 18.07
C THR A 135 -5.14 1.99 18.22
N GLU A 136 -4.11 1.20 17.96
CA GLU A 136 -2.71 1.60 18.04
C GLU A 136 -2.22 2.17 16.72
N SER A 137 -1.18 3.01 16.83
CA SER A 137 -0.56 3.64 15.68
C SER A 137 0.26 2.63 14.87
N GLY A 138 0.11 2.60 13.55
CA GLY A 138 0.88 1.76 12.64
C GLY A 138 0.92 2.33 11.24
N MET A 139 1.51 1.62 10.28
CA MET A 139 1.69 2.05 8.91
C MET A 139 1.14 1.00 7.95
N VAL A 140 0.50 1.45 6.88
CA VAL A 140 0.21 0.62 5.71
C VAL A 140 1.43 0.65 4.79
N LEU A 141 2.10 -0.50 4.69
CA LEU A 141 3.32 -0.69 3.90
C LEU A 141 3.01 -1.01 2.43
N ALA A 142 1.83 -1.54 2.15
CA ALA A 142 1.28 -1.72 0.81
C ALA A 142 -0.23 -1.98 0.89
N LEU A 143 -0.97 -1.51 -0.10
CA LEU A 143 -2.39 -1.76 -0.32
C LEU A 143 -2.56 -2.21 -1.78
N VAL A 144 -3.26 -3.32 -1.98
CA VAL A 144 -3.78 -3.73 -3.28
C VAL A 144 -5.30 -3.63 -3.25
N THR A 145 -5.88 -2.98 -4.27
CA THR A 145 -7.33 -2.79 -4.38
C THR A 145 -7.89 -3.56 -5.57
N ILE A 146 -8.93 -4.34 -5.31
CA ILE A 146 -9.77 -5.01 -6.29
C ILE A 146 -11.06 -4.20 -6.42
N PRO A 147 -11.29 -3.52 -7.56
CA PRO A 147 -12.47 -2.69 -7.72
C PRO A 147 -13.73 -3.52 -7.93
N LYS A 148 -14.90 -2.95 -7.60
CA LYS A 148 -16.23 -3.49 -7.95
C LYS A 148 -16.34 -3.95 -9.41
N SER A 149 -15.73 -3.20 -10.33
CA SER A 149 -15.73 -3.51 -11.77
C SER A 149 -15.06 -4.85 -12.12
N HIS A 150 -14.38 -5.50 -11.17
CA HIS A 150 -13.85 -6.85 -11.36
C HIS A 150 -14.95 -7.92 -11.45
N LEU A 151 -16.06 -7.74 -10.71
CA LEU A 151 -17.23 -8.62 -10.74
C LEU A 151 -18.50 -7.78 -11.00
N PRO A 152 -18.66 -7.22 -12.21
CA PRO A 152 -19.81 -6.39 -12.53
C PRO A 152 -21.11 -7.20 -12.44
N GLN A 153 -22.22 -6.53 -12.21
CA GLN A 153 -23.55 -7.17 -12.07
C GLN A 153 -23.63 -8.17 -10.90
N THR A 154 -22.82 -7.97 -9.88
CA THR A 154 -22.92 -8.70 -8.61
C THR A 154 -23.03 -7.76 -7.42
N ASN A 155 -23.36 -8.29 -6.25
CA ASN A 155 -23.33 -7.57 -4.97
C ASN A 155 -21.91 -7.36 -4.41
N PHE A 156 -20.84 -7.66 -5.16
CA PHE A 156 -19.46 -7.33 -4.79
C PHE A 156 -19.23 -5.81 -4.89
N ASN A 157 -18.64 -5.22 -3.84
CA ASN A 157 -18.31 -3.79 -3.80
C ASN A 157 -16.81 -3.52 -3.89
N GLY A 158 -15.97 -4.52 -3.63
CA GLY A 158 -14.53 -4.43 -3.75
C GLY A 158 -13.82 -5.34 -2.78
N ALA A 159 -12.50 -5.39 -2.88
CA ALA A 159 -11.66 -6.01 -1.86
C ALA A 159 -10.34 -5.26 -1.71
N GLU A 160 -9.78 -5.32 -0.52
CA GLU A 160 -8.49 -4.76 -0.19
C GLU A 160 -7.56 -5.86 0.31
N PHE A 161 -6.28 -5.78 -0.03
CA PHE A 161 -5.20 -6.57 0.58
C PHE A 161 -4.15 -5.61 1.11
N ILE A 162 -3.81 -5.72 2.38
CA ILE A 162 -2.93 -4.81 3.10
C ILE A 162 -1.74 -5.58 3.66
N VAL A 163 -0.55 -5.00 3.50
CA VAL A 163 0.59 -5.30 4.36
C VAL A 163 0.73 -4.14 5.33
N GLY A 164 0.57 -4.40 6.62
CA GLY A 164 0.65 -3.39 7.68
C GLY A 164 1.73 -3.73 8.71
N GLN A 165 2.19 -2.71 9.42
CA GLN A 165 3.16 -2.85 10.50
C GLN A 165 2.91 -1.84 11.61
N SER A 166 3.12 -2.24 12.86
CA SER A 166 3.25 -1.31 13.97
C SER A 166 4.44 -1.67 14.86
N SER A 167 5.13 -0.63 15.32
CA SER A 167 6.14 -0.68 16.39
C SER A 167 5.67 0.01 17.67
N ASP A 168 4.37 0.33 17.77
CA ASP A 168 3.77 0.77 19.03
C ASP A 168 3.90 -0.39 20.05
N PRO A 169 4.44 -0.16 21.26
CA PRO A 169 4.59 -1.22 22.26
C PRO A 169 3.30 -1.97 22.57
N ARG A 170 2.15 -1.28 22.57
CA ARG A 170 0.84 -1.91 22.76
C ARG A 170 0.49 -2.79 21.57
N ALA A 171 0.69 -2.32 20.34
CA ALA A 171 0.44 -3.14 19.16
C ALA A 171 1.29 -4.42 19.14
N ILE A 172 2.53 -4.34 19.62
CA ILE A 172 3.41 -5.51 19.77
C ILE A 172 2.88 -6.44 20.86
N GLN A 173 2.46 -5.91 22.01
CA GLN A 173 1.87 -6.70 23.09
C GLN A 173 0.64 -7.46 22.60
N HIS A 174 -0.31 -6.75 21.99
CA HIS A 174 -1.62 -7.24 21.55
C HIS A 174 -1.62 -7.86 20.14
N CYS A 175 -0.46 -8.09 19.52
CA CYS A 175 -0.35 -8.52 18.11
C CYS A 175 -1.14 -9.82 17.80
N PHE A 176 -1.27 -10.72 18.78
CA PHE A 176 -1.97 -12.00 18.67
C PHE A 176 -3.26 -12.06 19.47
N GLU A 177 -3.70 -10.95 20.03
CA GLU A 177 -4.94 -10.92 20.78
C GLU A 177 -6.15 -10.95 19.83
N LYS A 178 -7.18 -11.65 20.28
CA LYS A 178 -8.48 -11.67 19.60
C LYS A 178 -9.11 -10.29 19.73
N LEU A 179 -9.74 -9.83 18.65
CA LEU A 179 -10.63 -8.68 18.74
C LEU A 179 -11.89 -9.11 19.49
N GLU A 180 -12.25 -8.38 20.55
CA GLU A 180 -13.53 -8.59 21.26
C GLU A 180 -14.71 -8.38 20.30
N GLY A 181 -15.75 -9.19 20.44
CA GLY A 181 -16.97 -9.11 19.61
C GLY A 181 -16.90 -9.82 18.26
N TYR A 182 -15.74 -10.35 17.84
CA TYR A 182 -15.61 -11.12 16.62
C TYR A 182 -15.44 -12.62 16.90
N GLY A 183 -16.13 -13.46 16.14
CA GLY A 183 -16.03 -14.92 16.17
C GLY A 183 -14.70 -15.45 15.63
N ALA A 184 -13.57 -14.85 16.04
CA ALA A 184 -12.26 -15.10 15.48
C ALA A 184 -11.79 -16.54 15.80
N ARG A 185 -11.86 -17.40 14.78
CA ARG A 185 -11.13 -18.67 14.77
C ARG A 185 -9.65 -18.33 14.67
N MET A 186 -8.89 -18.72 15.68
CA MET A 186 -7.43 -18.60 15.66
C MET A 186 -6.83 -19.90 15.13
N GLU A 187 -6.00 -19.78 14.11
CA GLU A 187 -5.26 -20.90 13.54
C GLU A 187 -3.82 -20.47 13.31
N GLN A 188 -2.87 -21.31 13.74
CA GLN A 188 -1.48 -21.10 13.39
C GLN A 188 -1.21 -21.67 12.01
N VAL A 189 -0.74 -20.83 11.10
CA VAL A 189 -0.40 -21.22 9.73
C VAL A 189 1.05 -20.87 9.41
N LYS A 190 1.63 -21.54 8.42
CA LYS A 190 2.99 -21.28 7.95
C LYS A 190 2.97 -20.71 6.54
N ILE A 191 3.39 -19.46 6.38
CA ILE A 191 3.50 -18.77 5.09
C ILE A 191 4.97 -18.57 4.78
N LYS A 192 5.46 -19.18 3.69
CA LYS A 192 6.86 -19.07 3.22
C LYS A 192 7.91 -19.24 4.33
N GLY A 193 7.67 -20.16 5.27
CA GLY A 193 8.61 -20.46 6.34
C GLY A 193 8.32 -19.75 7.67
N VAL A 194 7.48 -18.71 7.67
CA VAL A 194 7.16 -17.90 8.86
C VAL A 194 5.81 -18.31 9.43
N PHE A 195 5.74 -18.38 10.76
CA PHE A 195 4.48 -18.65 11.46
C PHE A 195 3.66 -17.38 11.61
N PHE A 196 2.37 -17.50 11.29
CA PHE A 196 1.36 -16.48 11.47
C PHE A 196 0.21 -17.03 12.30
N ILE A 197 -0.46 -16.15 13.05
CA ILE A 197 -1.78 -16.41 13.60
C ILE A 197 -2.81 -15.83 12.64
N LYS A 198 -3.65 -16.70 12.07
CA LYS A 198 -4.77 -16.36 11.21
C LYS A 198 -5.98 -16.03 12.08
N PHE A 199 -6.63 -14.91 11.75
CA PHE A 199 -7.90 -14.48 12.31
C PHE A 199 -8.90 -14.28 11.18
N THR A 200 -10.16 -14.61 11.41
CA THR A 200 -11.27 -14.30 10.51
C THR A 200 -12.32 -13.53 11.28
N PHE A 201 -12.81 -12.45 10.69
CA PHE A 201 -13.83 -11.60 11.29
C PHE A 201 -14.79 -11.09 10.23
N SER A 202 -16.02 -10.86 10.68
CA SER A 202 -17.14 -10.45 9.85
C SER A 202 -17.78 -9.24 10.53
N ASP A 203 -18.03 -8.19 9.77
CA ASP A 203 -18.79 -7.03 10.20
C ASP A 203 -19.92 -6.77 9.20
N ALA A 204 -21.03 -6.24 9.68
CA ALA A 204 -22.21 -5.99 8.87
C ALA A 204 -22.97 -4.76 9.38
N GLY A 205 -23.36 -3.87 8.46
CA GLY A 205 -24.07 -2.64 8.81
C GLY A 205 -24.73 -1.98 7.61
N ALA A 206 -25.99 -1.57 7.78
CA ALA A 206 -26.78 -0.88 6.74
C ALA A 206 -26.74 -1.58 5.36
N GLY A 207 -26.83 -2.91 5.35
CA GLY A 207 -26.79 -3.71 4.12
C GLY A 207 -25.39 -3.95 3.55
N ASN A 208 -24.32 -3.45 4.18
CA ASN A 208 -22.93 -3.78 3.84
C ASN A 208 -22.45 -4.98 4.65
N LEU A 209 -21.61 -5.80 4.04
CA LEU A 209 -20.94 -6.95 4.63
C LEU A 209 -19.44 -6.80 4.39
N TYR A 210 -18.66 -6.94 5.45
CA TYR A 210 -17.20 -6.90 5.43
C TYR A 210 -16.67 -8.20 6.01
N GLU A 211 -15.94 -8.94 5.20
CA GLU A 211 -15.33 -10.20 5.62
C GLU A 211 -13.83 -10.09 5.50
N THR A 212 -13.14 -10.21 6.62
CA THR A 212 -11.70 -9.97 6.67
C THR A 212 -10.96 -11.15 7.24
N VAL A 213 -9.80 -11.42 6.67
CA VAL A 213 -8.85 -12.41 7.15
C VAL A 213 -7.52 -11.75 7.40
N SER A 214 -7.02 -11.85 8.63
CA SER A 214 -5.79 -11.21 9.09
C SER A 214 -4.75 -12.27 9.48
N TYR A 215 -3.58 -12.20 8.88
CA TYR A 215 -2.43 -13.03 9.21
C TYR A 215 -1.43 -12.18 9.96
N ARG A 216 -1.24 -12.46 11.25
CA ARG A 216 -0.39 -11.64 12.13
C ARG A 216 0.85 -12.39 12.56
N THR A 217 1.98 -11.70 12.60
CA THR A 217 3.25 -12.24 13.12
C THR A 217 4.04 -11.15 13.83
N LYS A 218 4.86 -11.53 14.81
CA LYS A 218 5.85 -10.63 15.42
C LYS A 218 7.18 -10.87 14.73
N ARG A 219 7.88 -9.80 14.37
CA ARG A 219 9.19 -9.88 13.74
C ARG A 219 10.07 -8.70 14.14
N GLY A 220 11.14 -8.99 14.88
CA GLY A 220 11.88 -7.96 15.61
C GLY A 220 10.94 -7.23 16.57
N ASP A 221 11.09 -5.91 16.68
CA ASP A 221 10.28 -5.04 17.54
C ASP A 221 9.05 -4.49 16.80
N ALA A 222 8.34 -5.36 16.07
CA ALA A 222 7.14 -4.97 15.35
C ALA A 222 6.12 -6.10 15.22
N CYS A 223 4.85 -5.70 15.24
CA CYS A 223 3.73 -6.52 14.78
C CYS A 223 3.52 -6.28 13.28
N TYR A 224 3.51 -7.35 12.49
CA TYR A 224 3.20 -7.32 11.07
C TYR A 224 1.85 -7.97 10.80
N VAL A 225 1.11 -7.40 9.85
CA VAL A 225 -0.11 -8.00 9.32
C VAL A 225 -0.01 -8.17 7.82
N VAL A 226 -0.54 -9.29 7.34
CA VAL A 226 -0.93 -9.50 5.95
C VAL A 226 -2.42 -9.78 6.01
N GLU A 227 -3.23 -8.86 5.52
CA GLU A 227 -4.67 -8.85 5.76
C GLU A 227 -5.41 -8.63 4.45
N TYR A 228 -6.60 -9.19 4.31
CA TYR A 228 -7.50 -8.79 3.24
C TYR A 228 -8.94 -8.67 3.73
N THR A 229 -9.68 -7.73 3.16
CA THR A 229 -11.10 -7.49 3.42
C THR A 229 -11.87 -7.59 2.12
N ILE A 230 -12.94 -8.38 2.10
CA ILE A 230 -13.93 -8.42 1.02
C ILE A 230 -15.13 -7.58 1.47
N HIS A 231 -15.49 -6.58 0.66
CA HIS A 231 -16.68 -5.76 0.85
C HIS A 231 -17.75 -6.16 -0.16
N SER A 232 -18.92 -6.51 0.33
CA SER A 232 -20.11 -6.78 -0.46
C SER A 232 -21.34 -6.12 0.16
N SER A 233 -22.43 -6.12 -0.59
CA SER A 233 -23.76 -5.77 -0.06
C SER A 233 -24.57 -7.04 0.18
N ASN A 234 -25.49 -7.02 1.14
CA ASN A 234 -26.48 -8.08 1.30
C ASN A 234 -27.31 -8.19 0.01
N ILE A 235 -27.33 -9.38 -0.61
CA ILE A 235 -28.04 -9.61 -1.87
C ILE A 235 -29.55 -9.33 -1.75
N GLY A 236 -30.13 -9.53 -0.57
CA GLY A 236 -31.53 -9.23 -0.29
C GLY A 236 -31.91 -7.75 -0.34
N MET A 237 -30.93 -6.84 -0.47
CA MET A 237 -31.18 -5.40 -0.67
C MET A 237 -31.41 -5.04 -2.14
N TYR A 238 -31.22 -5.97 -3.07
CA TYR A 238 -31.42 -5.75 -4.50
C TYR A 238 -32.75 -6.37 -4.94
N SER A 239 -33.48 -5.62 -5.75
CA SER A 239 -34.70 -6.14 -6.37
C SER A 239 -34.34 -7.04 -7.56
N PRO A 240 -35.05 -8.16 -7.82
CA PRO A 240 -34.71 -9.09 -8.89
C PRO A 240 -34.62 -8.48 -10.30
N ASP A 241 -35.37 -7.40 -10.57
CA ASP A 241 -35.36 -6.65 -11.84
C ASP A 241 -34.04 -5.90 -12.10
N GLN A 242 -33.21 -5.71 -11.08
CA GLN A 242 -31.90 -5.07 -11.21
C GLN A 242 -30.84 -6.00 -11.82
N GLY A 243 -31.12 -7.32 -11.91
CA GLY A 243 -30.20 -8.30 -12.48
C GLY A 243 -28.91 -8.54 -11.67
N ILE A 244 -28.86 -8.05 -10.43
CA ILE A 244 -27.70 -8.22 -9.54
C ILE A 244 -27.68 -9.63 -8.99
N GLN A 245 -26.56 -10.32 -9.15
CA GLN A 245 -26.35 -11.67 -8.65
C GLN A 245 -25.46 -11.69 -7.40
N GLU A 246 -25.58 -12.75 -6.61
CA GLU A 246 -24.61 -12.99 -5.56
C GLU A 246 -23.25 -13.37 -6.17
N PHE A 247 -22.19 -12.68 -5.75
CA PHE A 247 -20.85 -12.96 -6.26
C PHE A 247 -20.33 -14.30 -5.72
N ASN A 248 -19.49 -14.99 -6.51
CA ASN A 248 -18.82 -16.19 -6.03
C ASN A 248 -17.67 -15.82 -5.09
N LYS A 249 -17.97 -15.83 -3.79
CA LYS A 249 -17.01 -15.51 -2.72
C LYS A 249 -15.73 -16.35 -2.78
N ALA A 250 -15.85 -17.66 -3.00
CA ALA A 250 -14.70 -18.55 -3.03
C ALA A 250 -13.69 -18.19 -4.13
N VAL A 251 -14.12 -17.59 -5.23
CA VAL A 251 -13.21 -17.13 -6.30
C VAL A 251 -12.34 -15.97 -5.80
N ILE A 252 -12.93 -14.99 -5.11
CA ILE A 252 -12.21 -13.83 -4.58
C ILE A 252 -11.32 -14.23 -3.40
N GLU A 253 -11.82 -15.05 -2.48
CA GLU A 253 -11.03 -15.58 -1.37
C GLU A 253 -9.81 -16.36 -1.87
N ASN A 254 -9.97 -17.29 -2.81
CA ASN A 254 -8.85 -18.04 -3.37
C ASN A 254 -7.81 -17.13 -4.06
N LEU A 255 -8.27 -16.03 -4.65
CA LEU A 255 -7.38 -15.06 -5.28
C LEU A 255 -6.58 -14.27 -4.22
N LEU A 256 -7.22 -13.83 -3.14
CA LEU A 256 -6.57 -13.10 -2.04
C LEU A 256 -5.64 -14.02 -1.24
N GLU A 257 -6.04 -15.27 -1.00
CA GLU A 257 -5.22 -16.28 -0.32
C GLU A 257 -3.97 -16.64 -1.15
N LYS A 258 -4.02 -16.59 -2.48
CA LYS A 258 -2.82 -16.70 -3.32
C LYS A 258 -1.85 -15.53 -3.10
N MET A 259 -2.37 -14.32 -2.88
CA MET A 259 -1.54 -13.15 -2.56
C MET A 259 -0.88 -13.32 -1.19
N VAL A 260 -1.68 -13.68 -0.16
CA VAL A 260 -1.17 -14.02 1.18
C VAL A 260 -0.09 -15.09 1.10
N GLY A 261 -0.37 -16.23 0.44
CA GLY A 261 0.56 -17.35 0.32
C GLY A 261 1.84 -17.02 -0.45
N SER A 262 1.85 -15.92 -1.22
CA SER A 262 3.03 -15.42 -1.91
C SER A 262 3.86 -14.42 -1.10
N PHE A 263 3.29 -13.87 -0.01
CA PHE A 263 3.98 -12.96 0.87
C PHE A 263 5.23 -13.62 1.46
N ARG A 264 6.34 -12.90 1.43
CA ARG A 264 7.58 -13.31 2.05
C ARG A 264 8.35 -12.11 2.56
N PHE A 265 8.99 -12.29 3.68
CA PHE A 265 10.10 -11.43 4.08
C PHE A 265 11.35 -11.75 3.25
N LEU A 266 12.20 -10.75 2.99
CA LEU A 266 13.38 -10.86 2.11
C LEU A 266 14.71 -10.81 2.84
N ARG A 267 14.70 -10.38 4.10
CA ARG A 267 15.83 -10.36 5.04
C ARG A 267 15.28 -10.74 6.39
#